data_AF-V8P581-F1
#
_entry.id   AF-V8P581-F1
#
_cell.length_a   1.000
_cell.length_b   1.000
_cell.length_c   1.000
_cell.angle_alpha   90.00
_cell.angle_beta   90.00
_cell.angle_gamma   90.00
#
_symmetry.space_group_name_H-M   'P 1'
#
loop_
_entity.id
_entity.type
_entity.pdbx_description
1 polymer ?
#
loop_
_entity_poly.entity_id
_entity_poly.type
_entity_poly.pdbx_seq_one_letter_code
_entity_poly.pdbx_strand_id
1 'polypeptide(L)'
;GQVAEREESVDWGYEEGVEWGLIFPDANGEYQSPINLNSREAKYDPLLLEVRLSPNYVVCRDCEILNDGHSVQILLKTKSMLVGGPLPRGHEFELHSVRFHWGRENQRGSEHTVNFKAFPMEPLLENVLSMQCLFATSDLYVSSPSSFSVSLQLHLIHWNTTMYHSIDEAVGKKNGIAIIALFVQLLSFKLQMPQVCLLHVNKLNLQKLNCGDLNSASFDAMQMNQDGITKVVIGKEHSGLKAVTEILQDIQYKDNSKTIPCFNPNTLLPDPLLRDYWVYEGSLTVPPCSEGVTWILFRYPLTVSQVQIEEFRGLRNHIKGAELLEGCDGNLGDNFRPTQPLNDRVIKAAFQ
;
A
#
# COMPACT_ATOMS: atom_id res chain seq x y z
N GLY A 1 24.96 37.41 4.10
CA GLY A 1 23.85 36.77 3.37
C GLY A 1 24.47 35.93 2.29
N GLN A 2 24.48 34.62 2.48
CA GLN A 2 24.76 33.67 1.40
C GLN A 2 23.40 33.14 0.97
N VAL A 3 23.03 33.48 -0.26
CA VAL A 3 21.88 32.88 -0.95
C VAL A 3 22.32 31.44 -1.24
N ALA A 4 21.69 30.48 -0.59
CA ALA A 4 21.84 29.08 -0.96
C ALA A 4 21.27 28.94 -2.38
N GLU A 5 22.14 28.63 -3.34
CA GLU A 5 21.74 28.17 -4.67
C GLU A 5 20.88 26.92 -4.46
N ARG A 6 19.57 27.01 -4.71
CA ARG A 6 18.73 25.83 -4.90
C ARG A 6 19.27 25.16 -6.15
N GLU A 7 19.90 23.99 -6.00
CA GLU A 7 20.14 23.11 -7.14
C GLU A 7 18.81 22.96 -7.88
N GLU A 8 18.77 23.33 -9.17
CA GLU A 8 17.60 23.09 -10.01
C GLU A 8 17.39 21.58 -10.10
N SER A 9 16.54 21.04 -9.24
CA SER A 9 16.14 19.64 -9.30
C SER A 9 15.47 19.41 -10.64
N VAL A 10 16.08 18.59 -11.50
CA VAL A 10 15.50 18.22 -12.78
C VAL A 10 14.15 17.55 -12.53
N ASP A 11 13.09 18.11 -13.11
CA ASP A 11 11.72 17.62 -12.92
C ASP A 11 11.56 16.26 -13.61
N TRP A 12 10.92 15.32 -12.92
CA TRP A 12 10.65 13.96 -13.42
C TRP A 12 9.22 13.56 -13.07
N GLY A 13 8.64 12.63 -13.80
CA GLY A 13 7.27 12.20 -13.56
C GLY A 13 7.00 10.79 -14.06
N TYR A 14 5.73 10.40 -13.96
CA TYR A 14 5.21 9.11 -14.44
C TYR A 14 4.39 9.25 -15.74
N GLU A 15 4.14 10.48 -16.18
CA GLU A 15 3.51 10.79 -17.47
C GLU A 15 4.59 11.10 -18.52
N GLU A 16 4.30 11.98 -19.49
CA GLU A 16 5.31 12.41 -20.47
C GLU A 16 6.50 13.10 -19.79
N GLY A 17 7.71 12.75 -20.26
CA GLY A 17 8.95 13.26 -19.71
C GLY A 17 10.16 12.57 -20.31
N VAL A 18 11.35 13.02 -19.91
CA VAL A 18 12.61 12.38 -20.28
C VAL A 18 12.72 11.02 -19.57
N GLU A 19 13.16 9.98 -20.29
CA GLU A 19 13.49 8.70 -19.67
C GLU A 19 14.46 8.89 -18.51
N TRP A 20 14.13 8.35 -17.33
CA TRP A 20 14.89 8.63 -16.11
C TRP A 20 16.37 8.29 -16.24
N GLY A 21 16.72 7.22 -16.97
CA GLY A 21 18.10 6.80 -17.20
C GLY A 21 18.99 7.80 -17.93
N LEU A 22 18.41 8.79 -18.63
CA LEU A 22 19.17 9.85 -19.30
C LEU A 22 19.65 10.94 -18.33
N ILE A 23 18.95 11.11 -17.20
CA ILE A 23 19.24 12.15 -16.19
C ILE A 23 19.81 11.54 -14.92
N PHE A 24 19.34 10.35 -14.55
CA PHE A 24 19.70 9.60 -13.35
C PHE A 24 20.39 8.29 -13.78
N PRO A 25 21.73 8.27 -13.90
CA PRO A 25 22.46 7.13 -14.48
C PRO A 25 22.20 5.79 -13.78
N ASP A 26 22.02 5.83 -12.46
CA ASP A 26 21.68 4.67 -11.62
C ASP A 26 20.37 3.98 -12.06
N ALA A 27 19.46 4.69 -12.74
CA ALA A 27 18.23 4.10 -13.27
C ALA A 27 18.48 3.08 -14.40
N ASN A 28 19.68 3.06 -14.98
CA ASN A 28 20.12 2.06 -15.97
C ASN A 28 20.83 0.85 -15.33
N GLY A 29 20.80 0.73 -14.00
CA GLY A 29 21.41 -0.38 -13.29
C GLY A 29 20.81 -1.75 -13.66
N GLU A 30 21.52 -2.82 -13.29
CA GLU A 30 21.08 -4.20 -13.57
C GLU A 30 20.09 -4.72 -12.53
N TYR A 31 20.08 -4.18 -11.32
CA TYR A 31 19.32 -4.67 -10.17
C TYR A 31 18.22 -3.69 -9.76
N GLN A 32 17.46 -3.23 -10.74
CA GLN A 32 16.42 -2.23 -10.55
C GLN A 32 15.12 -2.81 -9.96
N SER A 33 14.34 -1.95 -9.34
CA SER A 33 13.01 -2.21 -8.75
C SER A 33 11.96 -1.26 -9.36
N PRO A 34 10.67 -1.61 -9.35
CA PRO A 34 10.05 -2.83 -8.78
C PRO A 34 10.22 -4.05 -9.70
N ILE A 35 9.81 -5.23 -9.24
CA ILE A 35 9.80 -6.46 -10.05
C ILE A 35 8.43 -7.14 -10.04
N ASN A 36 8.19 -8.00 -11.04
CA ASN A 36 7.20 -9.06 -10.90
C ASN A 36 7.79 -10.22 -10.08
N LEU A 37 7.10 -10.58 -9.01
CA LEU A 37 7.48 -11.69 -8.13
C LEU A 37 6.75 -12.97 -8.57
N ASN A 38 7.49 -13.95 -9.09
CA ASN A 38 6.93 -15.28 -9.30
C ASN A 38 7.04 -16.09 -7.99
N SER A 39 5.90 -16.33 -7.34
CA SER A 39 5.88 -16.99 -6.02
C SER A 39 6.36 -18.44 -6.07
N ARG A 40 6.25 -19.10 -7.23
CA ARG A 40 6.70 -20.50 -7.42
C ARG A 40 8.21 -20.60 -7.59
N GLU A 41 8.86 -19.51 -7.99
CA GLU A 41 10.32 -19.44 -8.18
C GLU A 41 11.03 -18.92 -6.91
N ALA A 42 10.27 -18.36 -5.97
CA ALA A 42 10.81 -17.91 -4.70
C ALA A 42 11.39 -19.10 -3.92
N LYS A 43 12.64 -18.96 -3.46
CA LYS A 43 13.34 -20.01 -2.72
C LYS A 43 13.14 -19.83 -1.23
N TYR A 44 12.55 -20.81 -0.56
CA TYR A 44 12.49 -20.83 0.90
C TYR A 44 13.90 -20.75 1.48
N ASP A 45 14.14 -19.77 2.37
CA ASP A 45 15.40 -19.60 3.08
C ASP A 45 15.13 -19.64 4.61
N PRO A 46 15.46 -20.75 5.30
CA PRO A 46 15.21 -20.88 6.73
C PRO A 46 16.03 -19.90 7.57
N LEU A 47 17.11 -19.31 7.04
CA LEU A 47 17.93 -18.33 7.76
C LEU A 47 17.15 -17.05 8.07
N LEU A 48 16.13 -16.74 7.27
CA LEU A 48 15.21 -15.61 7.48
C LEU A 48 14.38 -15.73 8.77
N LEU A 49 14.36 -16.92 9.38
CA LEU A 49 13.60 -17.23 10.59
C LEU A 49 14.48 -17.40 11.83
N GLU A 50 15.82 -17.42 11.71
CA GLU A 50 16.71 -17.55 12.87
C GLU A 50 16.59 -16.36 13.84
N VAL A 51 16.58 -15.15 13.29
CA VAL A 51 16.16 -13.94 13.99
C VAL A 51 14.98 -13.42 13.20
N ARG A 52 13.75 -13.63 13.69
CA ARG A 52 12.55 -13.22 12.97
C ARG A 52 12.55 -11.71 12.71
N LEU A 53 11.98 -11.33 11.57
CA LEU A 53 11.75 -9.92 11.25
C LEU A 53 10.90 -9.28 12.34
N SER A 54 11.42 -8.24 12.96
CA SER A 54 10.85 -7.63 14.16
C SER A 54 10.75 -6.12 13.99
N PRO A 55 9.63 -5.63 13.43
CA PRO A 55 9.30 -4.21 13.46
C PRO A 55 8.88 -3.81 14.89
N ASN A 56 9.65 -2.91 15.50
CA ASN A 56 9.34 -2.27 16.77
C ASN A 56 8.98 -0.81 16.52
N TYR A 57 7.73 -0.58 16.10
CA TYR A 57 7.27 0.76 15.76
C TYR A 57 6.58 1.42 16.95
N VAL A 58 6.77 2.73 17.07
CA VAL A 58 6.17 3.56 18.10
C VAL A 58 5.29 4.62 17.46
N VAL A 59 4.33 5.14 18.23
CA VAL A 59 3.46 6.22 17.77
C VAL A 59 4.30 7.46 17.50
N CYS A 60 4.21 7.99 16.28
CA CYS A 60 4.73 9.28 15.90
C CYS A 60 3.76 10.38 16.30
N ARG A 61 4.29 11.45 16.88
CA ARG A 61 3.57 12.69 17.20
C ARG A 61 4.07 13.79 16.30
N ASP A 62 3.17 14.71 15.93
CA ASP A 62 3.48 15.84 15.07
C ASP A 62 4.18 15.41 13.77
N CYS A 63 3.62 14.37 13.14
CA CYS A 63 4.14 13.78 11.91
C CYS A 63 3.71 14.66 10.73
N GLU A 64 4.64 14.91 9.82
CA GLU A 64 4.36 15.71 8.64
C GLU A 64 3.91 14.81 7.50
N ILE A 65 2.77 15.14 6.89
CA ILE A 65 2.31 14.52 5.65
C ILE A 65 2.42 15.56 4.55
N LEU A 66 3.08 15.21 3.45
CA LEU A 66 3.22 16.11 2.30
C LEU A 66 2.87 15.42 0.98
N ASN A 67 2.50 16.24 0.01
CA ASN A 67 2.45 15.87 -1.40
C ASN A 67 3.70 16.46 -2.07
N ASP A 68 4.66 15.62 -2.47
CA ASP A 68 5.88 16.07 -3.14
C ASP A 68 5.71 16.26 -4.66
N GLY A 69 4.49 16.10 -5.18
CA GLY A 69 4.17 16.09 -6.60
C GLY A 69 4.35 14.73 -7.27
N HIS A 70 4.97 13.75 -6.61
CA HIS A 70 5.19 12.40 -7.13
C HIS A 70 4.52 11.33 -6.27
N SER A 71 4.22 11.63 -5.00
CA SER A 71 3.58 10.76 -4.01
C SER A 71 3.10 11.57 -2.81
N VAL A 72 2.23 10.96 -2.01
CA VAL A 72 2.09 11.31 -0.59
C VAL A 72 3.26 10.72 0.20
N GLN A 73 3.85 11.49 1.09
CA GLN A 73 4.84 11.00 2.04
C GLN A 73 4.44 11.33 3.48
N ILE A 74 4.63 10.38 4.40
CA ILE A 74 4.55 10.61 5.85
C ILE A 74 5.98 10.60 6.39
N LEU A 75 6.46 11.74 6.86
CA LEU A 75 7.76 11.87 7.50
C LEU A 75 7.64 11.55 8.98
N LEU A 76 8.38 10.54 9.43
CA LEU A 76 8.32 10.03 10.79
C LEU A 76 9.53 10.54 11.58
N LYS A 77 9.27 11.17 12.73
CA LYS A 77 10.30 11.71 13.62
C LYS A 77 10.51 10.83 14.87
N THR A 78 10.31 9.53 14.70
CA THR A 78 10.34 8.56 15.81
C THR A 78 11.36 7.47 15.59
N LYS A 79 11.94 6.99 16.70
CA LYS A 79 12.80 5.80 16.77
C LYS A 79 12.02 4.49 16.61
N SER A 80 11.28 4.36 15.51
CA SER A 80 10.64 3.13 15.08
C SER A 80 11.68 2.27 14.38
N MET A 81 12.00 1.09 14.91
CA MET A 81 13.15 0.30 14.44
C MET A 81 12.72 -1.01 13.79
N LEU A 82 13.47 -1.45 12.80
CA LEU A 82 13.36 -2.75 12.15
C LEU A 82 14.66 -3.54 12.33
N VAL A 83 14.55 -4.79 12.77
CA VAL A 83 15.66 -5.72 12.95
C VAL A 83 15.27 -7.13 12.49
N GLY A 84 16.28 -7.98 12.26
CA GLY A 84 16.08 -9.39 11.93
C GLY A 84 15.64 -9.65 10.48
N GLY A 85 15.17 -10.86 10.22
CA GLY A 85 14.83 -11.33 8.89
C GLY A 85 16.04 -11.33 7.97
N PRO A 86 15.99 -10.63 6.82
CA PRO A 86 17.13 -10.54 5.90
C PRO A 86 18.18 -9.51 6.31
N LEU A 87 17.90 -8.68 7.32
CA LEU A 87 18.80 -7.60 7.71
C LEU A 87 20.07 -8.14 8.38
N PRO A 88 21.22 -7.46 8.23
CA PRO A 88 22.46 -7.86 8.90
C PRO A 88 22.27 -8.02 10.42
N ARG A 89 22.82 -9.09 11.00
CA ARG A 89 22.62 -9.41 12.42
C ARG A 89 23.14 -8.30 13.32
N GLY A 90 22.28 -7.85 14.24
CA GLY A 90 22.61 -6.79 15.20
C GLY A 90 22.55 -5.38 14.63
N HIS A 91 22.21 -5.21 13.35
CA HIS A 91 21.99 -3.88 12.78
C HIS A 91 20.56 -3.42 13.04
N GLU A 92 20.43 -2.13 13.30
CA GLU A 92 19.15 -1.46 13.50
C GLU A 92 18.84 -0.54 12.33
N PHE A 93 17.63 -0.68 11.77
CA PHE A 93 17.14 0.14 10.68
C PHE A 93 16.01 1.04 11.17
N GLU A 94 16.21 2.35 11.17
CA GLU A 94 15.21 3.32 11.62
C GLU A 94 14.23 3.64 10.49
N LEU A 95 12.93 3.59 10.79
CA LEU A 95 11.84 3.96 9.88
C LEU A 95 11.83 5.48 9.69
N HIS A 96 12.15 5.92 8.47
CA HIS A 96 12.23 7.33 8.10
C HIS A 96 10.90 7.87 7.56
N SER A 97 10.30 7.17 6.59
CA SER A 97 9.09 7.66 5.93
C SER A 97 8.20 6.55 5.39
N VAL A 98 6.94 6.93 5.12
CA VAL A 98 5.99 6.10 4.37
C VAL A 98 5.72 6.77 3.01
N ARG A 99 5.83 6.04 1.91
CA ARG A 99 5.50 6.50 0.54
C ARG A 99 4.35 5.69 -0.03
N PHE A 100 3.54 6.28 -0.91
CA PHE A 100 2.32 5.68 -1.47
C PHE A 100 2.32 5.68 -2.99
N HIS A 101 1.96 4.55 -3.59
CA HIS A 101 1.77 4.39 -5.02
C HIS A 101 0.36 3.88 -5.26
N TRP A 102 -0.39 4.48 -6.18
CA TRP A 102 -1.77 4.11 -6.47
C TRP A 102 -2.12 4.28 -7.93
N GLY A 103 -3.16 3.55 -8.35
CA GLY A 103 -3.69 3.63 -9.71
C GLY A 103 -4.90 4.54 -9.80
N ARG A 104 -5.13 5.09 -10.99
CA ARG A 104 -6.37 5.80 -11.34
C ARG A 104 -7.57 4.88 -11.35
N GLU A 105 -7.34 3.61 -11.62
CA GLU A 105 -8.35 2.55 -11.64
C GLU A 105 -8.05 1.51 -10.58
N ASN A 106 -9.06 0.71 -10.21
CA ASN A 106 -8.89 -0.29 -9.18
C ASN A 106 -7.94 -1.41 -9.64
N GLN A 107 -7.86 -1.68 -10.95
CA GLN A 107 -7.15 -2.81 -11.57
C GLN A 107 -5.61 -2.72 -11.54
N ARG A 108 -5.05 -1.57 -11.17
CA ARG A 108 -3.61 -1.28 -11.18
C ARG A 108 -3.27 -0.29 -10.06
N GLY A 109 -1.98 -0.14 -9.73
CA GLY A 109 -1.53 0.88 -8.79
C GLY A 109 -0.35 0.49 -7.92
N SER A 110 -0.16 -0.81 -7.68
CA SER A 110 1.05 -1.30 -7.02
C SER A 110 2.24 -1.26 -7.97
N GLU A 111 3.41 -0.89 -7.44
CA GLU A 111 4.66 -0.96 -8.21
C GLU A 111 5.08 -2.41 -8.45
N HIS A 112 5.11 -3.21 -7.38
CA HIS A 112 5.36 -4.64 -7.51
C HIS A 112 4.11 -5.37 -8.01
N THR A 113 4.33 -6.52 -8.65
CA THR A 113 3.26 -7.48 -8.97
C THR A 113 3.65 -8.87 -8.47
N VAL A 114 2.66 -9.73 -8.24
CA VAL A 114 2.89 -11.13 -7.85
C VAL A 114 2.23 -12.03 -8.89
N ASN A 115 3.00 -12.90 -9.53
CA ASN A 115 2.57 -13.78 -10.62
C ASN A 115 1.87 -13.01 -11.76
N PHE A 116 2.44 -11.85 -12.13
CA PHE A 116 1.94 -10.88 -13.11
C PHE A 116 0.59 -10.25 -12.76
N LYS A 117 0.10 -10.50 -11.54
CA LYS A 117 -1.12 -9.91 -11.04
C LYS A 117 -0.77 -8.76 -10.13
N ALA A 118 -1.42 -7.62 -10.35
CA ALA A 118 -1.63 -6.61 -9.32
C ALA A 118 -2.75 -7.06 -8.35
N PHE A 119 -2.90 -8.38 -8.09
CA PHE A 119 -3.94 -8.96 -7.23
C PHE A 119 -3.23 -9.75 -6.12
N PRO A 120 -3.72 -9.75 -4.87
CA PRO A 120 -3.25 -10.72 -3.91
C PRO A 120 -3.72 -12.12 -4.32
N MET A 121 -2.87 -13.10 -4.06
CA MET A 121 -3.14 -14.51 -4.28
C MET A 121 -4.08 -15.02 -3.18
N GLU A 122 -5.15 -15.73 -3.58
CA GLU A 122 -6.25 -16.36 -2.81
C GLU A 122 -6.55 -15.86 -1.37
N PRO A 123 -7.83 -15.53 -1.05
CA PRO A 123 -8.19 -15.07 0.28
C PRO A 123 -7.83 -16.10 1.36
N LEU A 124 -7.34 -15.61 2.50
CA LEU A 124 -7.37 -16.38 3.74
C LEU A 124 -8.82 -16.84 3.99
N LEU A 125 -9.02 -18.15 4.07
CA LEU A 125 -10.31 -18.80 4.33
C LEU A 125 -11.04 -18.22 5.56
N GLU A 126 -10.33 -17.64 6.52
CA GLU A 126 -10.91 -17.09 7.75
C GLU A 126 -11.87 -15.90 7.50
N ASN A 127 -11.59 -15.06 6.49
CA ASN A 127 -12.50 -13.98 6.10
C ASN A 127 -13.78 -14.51 5.43
N VAL A 128 -13.73 -15.70 4.84
CA VAL A 128 -14.87 -16.37 4.21
C VAL A 128 -15.72 -17.10 5.26
N LEU A 129 -15.07 -17.74 6.25
CA LEU A 129 -15.73 -18.52 7.29
C LEU A 129 -16.52 -17.67 8.30
N SER A 130 -16.00 -16.50 8.70
CA SER A 130 -16.75 -15.59 9.59
C SER A 130 -18.04 -15.07 8.97
N MET A 131 -18.10 -14.93 7.64
CA MET A 131 -19.32 -14.55 6.92
C MET A 131 -20.30 -15.70 6.76
N GLN A 132 -19.85 -16.96 6.59
CA GLN A 132 -20.75 -18.11 6.55
C GLN A 132 -21.56 -18.25 7.85
N CYS A 133 -20.98 -17.91 9.01
CA CYS A 133 -21.71 -17.90 10.28
C CYS A 133 -22.77 -16.80 10.38
N LEU A 134 -22.60 -15.64 9.75
CA LEU A 134 -23.57 -14.54 9.79
C LEU A 134 -24.79 -14.78 8.89
N PHE A 135 -24.67 -15.60 7.85
CA PHE A 135 -25.75 -15.87 6.88
C PHE A 135 -26.36 -17.28 6.99
N ALA A 136 -26.01 -18.06 8.02
CA ALA A 136 -26.54 -19.41 8.24
C ALA A 136 -28.06 -19.49 8.49
N THR A 137 -28.77 -18.35 8.54
CA THR A 137 -30.22 -18.27 8.75
C THR A 137 -31.02 -17.86 7.51
N SER A 138 -30.37 -17.67 6.36
CA SER A 138 -31.03 -17.29 5.10
C SER A 138 -30.27 -17.89 3.92
N ASP A 139 -30.98 -18.32 2.86
CA ASP A 139 -30.43 -18.86 1.60
C ASP A 139 -29.60 -17.83 0.78
N LEU A 140 -28.77 -17.01 1.44
CA LEU A 140 -27.81 -16.11 0.82
C LEU A 140 -26.55 -16.88 0.47
N TYR A 141 -26.30 -17.01 -0.82
CA TYR A 141 -25.01 -17.47 -1.33
C TYR A 141 -24.09 -16.25 -1.50
N VAL A 142 -23.03 -16.17 -0.70
CA VAL A 142 -21.94 -15.21 -0.96
C VAL A 142 -21.15 -15.76 -2.15
N SER A 143 -21.29 -15.15 -3.33
CA SER A 143 -20.43 -15.48 -4.46
C SER A 143 -18.97 -15.19 -4.09
N SER A 144 -18.05 -16.07 -4.45
CA SER A 144 -16.61 -15.83 -4.29
C SER A 144 -16.26 -14.45 -4.85
N PRO A 145 -15.57 -13.57 -4.10
CA PRO A 145 -15.20 -12.24 -4.56
C PRO A 145 -14.55 -12.32 -5.95
N SER A 146 -15.23 -11.76 -6.95
CA SER A 146 -14.90 -11.98 -8.36
C SER A 146 -13.70 -11.15 -8.86
N SER A 147 -13.10 -10.29 -8.03
CA SER A 147 -11.95 -9.46 -8.40
C SER A 147 -11.32 -8.77 -7.17
N PHE A 148 -10.16 -9.24 -6.72
CA PHE A 148 -9.37 -8.61 -5.64
C PHE A 148 -8.25 -7.75 -6.19
N SER A 149 -8.50 -6.49 -6.50
CA SER A 149 -7.45 -5.68 -7.11
C SER A 149 -6.61 -4.91 -6.07
N VAL A 150 -5.29 -4.96 -6.24
CA VAL A 150 -4.33 -4.12 -5.51
C VAL A 150 -4.19 -2.81 -6.28
N SER A 151 -4.94 -1.82 -5.81
CA SER A 151 -4.97 -0.49 -6.39
C SER A 151 -3.96 0.46 -5.75
N LEU A 152 -3.28 0.02 -4.70
CA LEU A 152 -2.33 0.81 -3.93
C LEU A 152 -1.20 -0.07 -3.37
N GLN A 153 0.03 0.44 -3.35
CA GLN A 153 1.14 -0.11 -2.59
C GLN A 153 1.74 1.00 -1.72
N LEU A 154 2.06 0.68 -0.48
CA LEU A 154 2.79 1.59 0.40
C LEU A 154 4.16 1.01 0.76
N HIS A 155 5.13 1.90 0.95
CA HIS A 155 6.51 1.58 1.27
C HIS A 155 6.88 2.20 2.61
N LEU A 156 7.34 1.38 3.55
CA LEU A 156 7.96 1.82 4.79
C LEU A 156 9.48 1.84 4.57
N ILE A 157 10.06 3.03 4.45
CA ILE A 157 11.47 3.23 4.10
C ILE A 157 12.29 3.32 5.38
N HIS A 158 13.26 2.42 5.53
CA HIS A 158 14.16 2.39 6.67
C HIS A 158 15.60 2.59 6.23
N TRP A 159 16.43 3.12 7.13
CA TRP A 159 17.86 3.30 6.90
C TRP A 159 18.69 2.77 8.07
N ASN A 160 19.90 2.29 7.78
CA ASN A 160 20.76 1.59 8.72
C ASN A 160 21.54 2.56 9.62
N THR A 161 21.03 2.79 10.82
CA THR A 161 21.63 3.70 11.81
C THR A 161 22.88 3.12 12.46
N THR A 162 23.11 1.81 12.32
CA THR A 162 24.32 1.15 12.83
C THR A 162 25.54 1.45 11.95
N MET A 163 25.34 1.74 10.66
CA MET A 163 26.43 1.94 9.70
C MET A 163 26.59 3.38 9.22
N TYR A 164 25.52 4.17 9.21
CA TYR A 164 25.50 5.50 8.60
C TYR A 164 24.97 6.54 9.59
N HIS A 165 25.27 7.81 9.36
CA HIS A 165 24.84 8.92 10.22
C HIS A 165 23.57 9.62 9.75
N SER A 166 23.20 9.46 8.48
CA SER A 166 21.96 9.95 7.90
C SER A 166 21.43 8.99 6.82
N ILE A 167 20.15 9.13 6.49
CA ILE A 167 19.56 8.44 5.34
C ILE A 167 20.25 8.83 4.03
N ASP A 168 20.60 10.11 3.86
CA ASP A 168 21.28 10.61 2.65
C ASP A 168 22.64 9.94 2.44
N GLU A 169 23.37 9.65 3.53
CA GLU A 169 24.63 8.90 3.47
C GLU A 169 24.39 7.42 3.13
N ALA A 170 23.28 6.85 3.60
CA ALA A 170 22.94 5.44 3.45
C ALA A 170 22.40 5.09 2.05
N VAL A 171 21.76 6.03 1.35
CA VAL A 171 21.22 5.81 0.00
C VAL A 171 22.33 5.39 -0.97
N GLY A 172 22.07 4.34 -1.75
CA GLY A 172 23.05 3.77 -2.69
C GLY A 172 24.22 3.05 -2.04
N LYS A 173 24.23 2.89 -0.71
CA LYS A 173 25.26 2.13 0.01
C LYS A 173 24.78 0.74 0.36
N LYS A 174 25.74 -0.19 0.41
CA LYS A 174 25.49 -1.57 0.82
C LYS A 174 24.85 -1.62 2.22
N ASN A 175 23.77 -2.37 2.36
CA ASN A 175 23.00 -2.47 3.60
C ASN A 175 22.54 -1.11 4.15
N GLY A 176 22.42 -0.08 3.29
CA GLY A 176 22.04 1.26 3.70
C GLY A 176 20.54 1.41 3.90
N ILE A 177 19.75 0.87 2.97
CA ILE A 177 18.30 1.05 2.92
C ILE A 177 17.59 -0.29 2.93
N ALA A 178 16.53 -0.39 3.72
CA ALA A 178 15.60 -1.51 3.70
C ALA A 178 14.17 -0.98 3.55
N ILE A 179 13.39 -1.55 2.63
CA ILE A 179 12.01 -1.10 2.37
C ILE A 179 11.06 -2.26 2.61
N ILE A 180 10.09 -2.05 3.50
CA ILE A 180 8.93 -2.95 3.59
C ILE A 180 7.86 -2.48 2.61
N ALA A 181 7.47 -3.35 1.67
CA ALA A 181 6.39 -3.11 0.73
C ALA A 181 5.11 -3.83 1.19
N LEU A 182 4.00 -3.09 1.17
CA LEU A 182 2.68 -3.57 1.55
C LEU A 182 1.70 -3.33 0.41
N PHE A 183 1.12 -4.41 -0.10
CA PHE A 183 0.00 -4.33 -1.02
C PHE A 183 -1.25 -3.88 -0.28
N VAL A 184 -2.06 -3.03 -0.90
CA VAL A 184 -3.32 -2.55 -0.36
C VAL A 184 -4.43 -2.81 -1.39
N GLN A 185 -5.43 -3.59 -0.98
CA GLN A 185 -6.55 -3.98 -1.82
C GLN A 185 -7.84 -3.29 -1.41
N LEU A 186 -8.75 -3.15 -2.37
CA LEU A 186 -10.11 -2.74 -2.08
C LEU A 186 -10.92 -3.92 -1.54
N LEU A 187 -11.55 -3.72 -0.39
CA LEU A 187 -12.52 -4.67 0.10
C LEU A 187 -13.84 -4.47 -0.65
N SER A 188 -14.13 -5.33 -1.63
CA SER A 188 -15.42 -5.34 -2.33
C SER A 188 -16.12 -6.67 -2.10
N PHE A 189 -17.34 -6.62 -1.56
CA PHE A 189 -18.23 -7.77 -1.53
C PHE A 189 -19.29 -7.61 -2.62
N LYS A 190 -19.37 -8.58 -3.53
CA LYS A 190 -20.57 -8.78 -4.35
C LYS A 190 -21.47 -9.77 -3.62
N LEU A 191 -22.59 -9.30 -3.08
CA LEU A 191 -23.67 -10.15 -2.61
C LEU A 191 -24.55 -10.49 -3.81
N GLN A 192 -24.46 -11.71 -4.33
CA GLN A 192 -25.34 -12.17 -5.39
C GLN A 192 -26.56 -12.86 -4.77
N MET A 193 -27.69 -12.16 -4.73
CA MET A 193 -28.96 -12.75 -4.30
C MET A 193 -29.44 -13.72 -5.38
N PRO A 194 -29.68 -15.01 -5.10
CA PRO A 194 -30.36 -15.88 -6.06
C PRO A 194 -31.77 -15.34 -6.32
N GLN A 195 -32.18 -15.35 -7.60
CA GLN A 195 -33.44 -14.80 -8.12
C GLN A 195 -34.70 -15.34 -7.38
N VAL A 196 -34.57 -16.47 -6.68
CA VAL A 196 -35.61 -17.13 -5.90
C VAL A 196 -35.94 -16.39 -4.58
N CYS A 197 -35.01 -15.62 -4.02
CA CYS A 197 -35.25 -14.85 -2.78
C CYS A 197 -36.05 -13.55 -3.00
N LEU A 198 -36.10 -13.02 -4.24
CA LEU A 198 -36.85 -11.81 -4.58
C LEU A 198 -38.37 -11.97 -4.37
N LEU A 199 -38.88 -13.20 -4.43
CA LEU A 199 -40.31 -13.51 -4.24
C LEU A 199 -40.70 -13.78 -2.78
N HIS A 200 -39.74 -14.16 -1.91
CA HIS A 200 -40.03 -14.49 -0.50
C HIS A 200 -40.00 -13.29 0.44
N VAL A 201 -39.18 -12.27 0.15
CA VAL A 201 -39.10 -11.06 1.01
C VAL A 201 -40.38 -10.23 0.93
N ASN A 202 -41.06 -10.18 -0.23
CA ASN A 202 -42.35 -9.50 -0.36
C ASN A 202 -43.53 -10.25 0.31
N LYS A 203 -43.31 -11.46 0.85
CA LYS A 203 -44.35 -12.27 1.52
C LYS A 203 -44.15 -12.46 3.03
N LEU A 204 -42.96 -12.18 3.55
CA LEU A 204 -42.70 -12.25 4.99
C LEU A 204 -42.99 -10.89 5.63
N ASN A 205 -44.26 -10.69 5.97
CA ASN A 205 -44.66 -9.67 6.93
C ASN A 205 -43.78 -9.79 8.19
N LEU A 206 -43.19 -8.65 8.58
CA LEU A 206 -42.52 -8.40 9.84
C LEU A 206 -43.19 -9.13 11.01
N GLN A 207 -42.59 -10.21 11.51
CA GLN A 207 -42.83 -10.67 12.88
C GLN A 207 -41.76 -11.68 13.32
N LYS A 208 -41.02 -11.26 14.36
CA LYS A 208 -40.19 -12.05 15.28
C LYS A 208 -38.87 -12.61 14.74
N LEU A 209 -37.82 -11.80 14.87
CA LEU A 209 -36.51 -12.28 15.32
C LEU A 209 -36.09 -11.41 16.50
N ASN A 210 -36.38 -11.89 17.71
CA ASN A 210 -35.79 -11.38 18.94
C ASN A 210 -34.42 -12.06 19.07
N CYS A 211 -33.37 -11.41 18.56
CA CYS A 211 -32.01 -11.76 18.93
C CYS A 211 -31.52 -10.64 19.84
N GLY A 212 -31.62 -10.87 21.16
CA GLY A 212 -30.86 -10.09 22.12
C GLY A 212 -29.37 -10.31 21.89
N ASP A 213 -28.59 -9.26 22.13
CA ASP A 213 -27.13 -9.26 22.22
C ASP A 213 -26.33 -9.15 20.92
N LEU A 214 -26.70 -8.20 20.05
CA LEU A 214 -25.74 -7.54 19.15
C LEU A 214 -25.84 -6.02 19.36
N ASN A 215 -24.75 -5.42 19.84
CA ASN A 215 -24.65 -3.98 20.00
C ASN A 215 -24.99 -3.25 18.69
N SER A 216 -25.80 -2.20 18.83
CA SER A 216 -26.56 -1.51 17.79
C SER A 216 -25.77 -0.65 16.79
N ALA A 217 -24.63 -1.12 16.27
CA ALA A 217 -23.74 -0.30 15.43
C ALA A 217 -23.53 -0.82 14.00
N SER A 218 -24.47 -1.59 13.43
CA SER A 218 -24.25 -2.28 12.14
C SER A 218 -25.32 -2.10 11.07
N PHE A 219 -26.32 -1.24 11.27
CA PHE A 219 -27.49 -1.21 10.36
C PHE A 219 -27.74 0.11 9.62
N ASP A 220 -26.80 1.05 9.60
CA ASP A 220 -26.93 2.26 8.80
C ASP A 220 -26.31 2.10 7.40
N ALA A 221 -27.01 1.35 6.54
CA ALA A 221 -27.10 1.59 5.10
C ALA A 221 -27.90 0.45 4.45
N MET A 222 -29.24 0.57 4.40
CA MET A 222 -30.12 -0.26 3.56
C MET A 222 -31.12 0.66 2.84
N GLN A 223 -30.65 1.38 1.82
CA GLN A 223 -31.55 2.02 0.86
C GLN A 223 -31.79 1.06 -0.31
N MET A 224 -33.06 0.73 -0.54
CA MET A 224 -33.53 -0.08 -1.67
C MET A 224 -33.82 0.83 -2.86
N ASN A 225 -33.20 0.56 -4.02
CA ASN A 225 -33.65 1.12 -5.30
C ASN A 225 -34.37 0.03 -6.10
N GLN A 226 -35.41 0.43 -6.84
CA GLN A 226 -36.43 -0.42 -7.46
C GLN A 226 -35.94 -1.31 -8.64
N ASP A 227 -34.66 -1.31 -8.98
CA ASP A 227 -34.15 -1.91 -10.23
C ASP A 227 -33.34 -3.21 -10.06
N GLY A 228 -33.41 -3.89 -8.91
CA GLY A 228 -32.82 -5.23 -8.75
C GLY A 228 -31.29 -5.29 -8.84
N ILE A 229 -30.58 -4.24 -8.43
CA ILE A 229 -29.11 -4.16 -8.51
C ILE A 229 -28.46 -4.69 -7.21
N THR A 230 -27.51 -5.61 -7.40
CA THR A 230 -26.42 -6.00 -6.48
C THR A 230 -25.92 -4.82 -5.66
N LYS A 231 -26.19 -4.82 -4.35
CA LYS A 231 -25.57 -3.83 -3.46
C LYS A 231 -24.11 -4.23 -3.22
N VAL A 232 -23.18 -3.45 -3.77
CA VAL A 232 -21.76 -3.54 -3.42
C VAL A 232 -21.62 -2.99 -2.01
N VAL A 233 -21.21 -3.83 -1.07
CA VAL A 233 -20.85 -3.37 0.28
C VAL A 233 -19.52 -2.63 0.14
N ILE A 234 -19.57 -1.33 0.40
CA ILE A 234 -18.41 -0.43 0.41
C ILE A 234 -17.49 -0.92 1.54
N GLY A 235 -16.23 -1.22 1.20
CA GLY A 235 -15.25 -1.81 2.12
C GLY A 235 -15.11 -1.07 3.45
N LYS A 236 -14.75 -1.81 4.50
CA LYS A 236 -14.42 -1.27 5.82
C LYS A 236 -13.23 -0.31 5.69
N GLU A 237 -13.33 0.88 6.30
CA GLU A 237 -12.23 1.84 6.36
C GLU A 237 -11.04 1.27 7.14
N HIS A 238 -9.84 1.48 6.61
CA HIS A 238 -8.60 1.19 7.32
C HIS A 238 -8.34 2.29 8.34
N SER A 239 -8.46 1.97 9.64
CA SER A 239 -8.34 2.95 10.73
C SER A 239 -7.00 3.70 10.73
N GLY A 240 -5.90 3.02 10.44
CA GLY A 240 -4.57 3.63 10.35
C GLY A 240 -4.42 4.62 9.19
N LEU A 241 -5.08 4.33 8.06
CA LEU A 241 -5.02 5.20 6.88
C LEU A 241 -6.06 6.30 6.94
N LYS A 242 -7.10 6.16 7.77
CA LYS A 242 -8.14 7.18 7.96
C LYS A 242 -7.53 8.54 8.35
N ALA A 243 -6.60 8.54 9.30
CA ALA A 243 -5.89 9.75 9.72
C ALA A 243 -5.09 10.42 8.58
N VAL A 244 -4.69 9.66 7.56
CA VAL A 244 -4.00 10.16 6.37
C VAL A 244 -5.02 10.66 5.35
N THR A 245 -6.04 9.84 5.04
CA THR A 245 -7.03 10.15 4.00
C THR A 245 -7.89 11.36 4.35
N GLU A 246 -8.16 11.61 5.63
CA GLU A 246 -8.93 12.79 6.09
C GLU A 246 -8.24 14.13 5.82
N ILE A 247 -6.92 14.14 5.57
CA ILE A 247 -6.17 15.38 5.33
C ILE A 247 -5.68 15.53 3.87
N LEU A 248 -5.93 14.55 3.00
CA LEU A 248 -5.39 14.57 1.63
C LEU A 248 -5.92 15.77 0.82
N GLN A 249 -7.14 16.22 1.10
CA GLN A 249 -7.72 17.42 0.48
C GLN A 249 -6.96 18.71 0.86
N ASP A 250 -6.37 18.78 2.05
CA ASP A 250 -5.56 19.93 2.46
C ASP A 250 -4.20 19.97 1.73
N ILE A 251 -3.68 18.80 1.35
CA ILE A 251 -2.41 18.65 0.63
C ILE A 251 -2.61 18.29 -0.85
N GLN A 252 -3.72 18.77 -1.44
CA GLN A 252 -4.11 18.40 -2.80
C GLN A 252 -3.02 18.66 -3.85
N TYR A 253 -2.23 19.72 -3.72
CA TYR A 253 -1.25 20.16 -4.72
C TYR A 253 0.19 19.89 -4.27
N LYS A 254 1.12 19.81 -5.22
CA LYS A 254 2.57 19.67 -4.98
C LYS A 254 3.05 20.72 -3.99
N ASP A 255 3.99 20.33 -3.13
CA ASP A 255 4.65 21.09 -2.08
C ASP A 255 3.74 21.50 -0.90
N ASN A 256 2.46 21.12 -0.90
CA ASN A 256 1.63 21.27 0.28
C ASN A 256 1.98 20.21 1.32
N SER A 257 2.08 20.62 2.58
CA SER A 257 2.21 19.73 3.73
C SER A 257 1.25 20.07 4.86
N LYS A 258 0.97 19.09 5.71
CA LYS A 258 0.14 19.22 6.91
C LYS A 258 0.66 18.32 8.02
N THR A 259 0.77 18.88 9.21
CA THR A 259 1.12 18.12 10.41
C THR A 259 -0.13 17.46 10.99
N ILE A 260 -0.05 16.17 11.30
CA ILE A 260 -1.08 15.45 12.04
C ILE A 260 -0.62 15.18 13.49
N PRO A 261 -1.54 15.25 14.48
CA PRO A 261 -1.15 15.13 15.89
C PRO A 261 -0.50 13.79 16.24
N CYS A 262 -0.99 12.71 15.63
CA CYS A 262 -0.44 11.38 15.86
C CYS A 262 -0.65 10.44 14.66
N PHE A 263 0.32 9.55 14.46
CA PHE A 263 0.27 8.46 13.51
C PHE A 263 0.92 7.22 14.12
N ASN A 264 0.30 6.05 14.00
CA ASN A 264 0.86 4.80 14.51
C ASN A 264 1.24 3.87 13.34
N PRO A 265 2.54 3.73 13.00
CA PRO A 265 2.99 2.89 11.90
C PRO A 265 2.65 1.41 12.08
N ASN A 266 2.42 0.93 13.31
CA ASN A 266 2.00 -0.46 13.54
C ASN A 266 0.67 -0.78 12.85
N THR A 267 -0.18 0.22 12.62
CA THR A 267 -1.46 0.02 11.94
C THR A 267 -1.29 -0.36 10.47
N LEU A 268 -0.12 -0.08 9.87
CA LEU A 268 0.21 -0.45 8.49
C LEU A 268 0.80 -1.86 8.37
N LEU A 269 1.09 -2.54 9.48
CA LEU A 269 1.62 -3.89 9.42
C LEU A 269 0.47 -4.92 9.39
N PRO A 270 0.63 -6.06 8.69
CA PRO A 270 -0.31 -7.15 8.79
C PRO A 270 -0.34 -7.69 10.22
N ASP A 271 -1.42 -8.41 10.54
CA ASP A 271 -1.52 -9.18 11.77
C ASP A 271 -0.23 -9.99 12.00
N PRO A 272 0.32 -10.05 13.22
CA PRO A 272 1.56 -10.80 13.51
C PRO A 272 1.59 -12.24 12.98
N LEU A 273 0.44 -12.92 12.88
CA LEU A 273 0.31 -14.27 12.33
C LEU A 273 0.35 -14.31 10.80
N LEU A 274 0.14 -13.17 10.14
CA LEU A 274 0.07 -12.99 8.69
C LEU A 274 1.27 -12.20 8.15
N ARG A 275 2.46 -12.42 8.74
CA ARG A 275 3.70 -11.74 8.36
C ARG A 275 4.62 -12.57 7.47
N ASP A 276 4.06 -13.44 6.65
CA ASP A 276 4.81 -14.07 5.55
C ASP A 276 5.34 -12.98 4.61
N TYR A 277 6.62 -13.09 4.24
CA TYR A 277 7.24 -12.13 3.34
C TYR A 277 8.22 -12.80 2.37
N TRP A 278 8.42 -12.11 1.25
CA TRP A 278 9.54 -12.35 0.34
C TRP A 278 10.61 -11.30 0.52
N VAL A 279 11.83 -11.63 0.13
CA VAL A 279 12.95 -10.69 0.09
C VAL A 279 13.75 -10.79 -1.20
N TYR A 280 14.17 -9.65 -1.72
CA TYR A 280 15.15 -9.54 -2.80
C TYR A 280 15.97 -8.25 -2.67
N GLU A 281 17.13 -8.20 -3.32
CA GLU A 281 17.94 -6.98 -3.42
C GLU A 281 17.58 -6.21 -4.69
N GLY A 282 17.40 -4.90 -4.57
CA GLY A 282 16.94 -4.06 -5.66
C GLY A 282 17.39 -2.61 -5.55
N SER A 283 16.56 -1.72 -6.07
CA SER A 283 16.82 -0.27 -6.09
C SER A 283 15.70 0.52 -5.44
N LEU A 284 15.90 1.83 -5.29
CA LEU A 284 14.81 2.77 -5.17
C LEU A 284 13.94 2.72 -6.44
N THR A 285 12.62 2.86 -6.30
CA THR A 285 11.68 2.90 -7.43
C THR A 285 11.44 4.30 -7.97
N VAL A 286 12.11 5.29 -7.39
CA VAL A 286 12.11 6.69 -7.82
C VAL A 286 13.56 7.16 -8.00
N PRO A 287 13.81 8.19 -8.82
CA PRO A 287 15.11 8.83 -8.90
C PRO A 287 15.72 9.14 -7.51
N PRO A 288 17.02 8.87 -7.31
CA PRO A 288 18.02 8.52 -8.32
C PRO A 288 18.01 7.07 -8.80
N CYS A 289 17.12 6.20 -8.30
CA CYS A 289 17.07 4.77 -8.64
C CYS A 289 18.31 3.96 -8.20
N SER A 290 19.02 4.44 -7.17
CA SER A 290 20.19 3.75 -6.64
C SER A 290 19.87 2.35 -6.12
N GLU A 291 20.75 1.40 -6.43
CA GLU A 291 20.70 0.01 -6.00
C GLU A 291 21.16 -0.17 -4.54
N GLY A 292 21.12 -1.40 -4.04
CA GLY A 292 21.51 -1.74 -2.67
C GLY A 292 20.37 -1.62 -1.65
N VAL A 293 19.12 -1.64 -2.14
CA VAL A 293 17.92 -1.66 -1.32
C VAL A 293 17.51 -3.11 -1.03
N THR A 294 17.44 -3.47 0.25
CA THR A 294 16.83 -4.75 0.68
C THR A 294 15.30 -4.59 0.71
N TRP A 295 14.60 -5.22 -0.23
CA TRP A 295 13.14 -5.20 -0.29
C TRP A 295 12.53 -6.34 0.52
N ILE A 296 11.57 -6.02 1.39
CA ILE A 296 10.79 -6.98 2.18
C ILE A 296 9.32 -6.83 1.78
N LEU A 297 8.77 -7.78 1.02
CA LEU A 297 7.40 -7.70 0.52
C LEU A 297 6.49 -8.58 1.35
N PHE A 298 5.58 -7.98 2.11
CA PHE A 298 4.58 -8.76 2.83
C PHE A 298 3.59 -9.40 1.85
N ARG A 299 3.33 -10.69 2.07
CA ARG A 299 2.41 -11.50 1.26
C ARG A 299 0.96 -11.06 1.43
N TYR A 300 0.58 -10.70 2.65
CA TYR A 300 -0.81 -10.40 2.99
C TYR A 300 -1.09 -8.90 2.84
N PRO A 301 -2.11 -8.53 2.06
CA PRO A 301 -2.41 -7.13 1.79
C PRO A 301 -3.16 -6.48 2.95
N LEU A 302 -3.03 -5.16 3.08
CA LEU A 302 -3.97 -4.34 3.81
C LEU A 302 -5.25 -4.13 3.00
N THR A 303 -6.33 -3.72 3.65
CA THR A 303 -7.62 -3.44 3.01
C THR A 303 -8.05 -2.00 3.25
N VAL A 304 -8.55 -1.32 2.21
CA VAL A 304 -9.11 0.03 2.30
C VAL A 304 -10.52 0.11 1.70
N SER A 305 -11.26 1.16 2.06
CA SER A 305 -12.56 1.47 1.46
C SER A 305 -12.40 2.16 0.09
N GLN A 306 -13.47 2.16 -0.72
CA GLN A 306 -13.48 2.92 -1.97
C GLN A 306 -13.32 4.42 -1.70
N VAL A 307 -13.93 4.94 -0.64
CA VAL A 307 -13.82 6.36 -0.27
C VAL A 307 -12.37 6.73 0.00
N GLN A 308 -11.64 5.90 0.75
CA GLN A 308 -10.23 6.16 1.06
C GLN A 308 -9.33 6.24 -0.17
N ILE A 309 -9.55 5.41 -1.19
CA ILE A 309 -8.74 5.49 -2.42
C ILE A 309 -9.11 6.68 -3.29
N GLU A 310 -10.37 7.11 -3.30
CA GLU A 310 -10.77 8.31 -4.05
C GLU A 310 -10.11 9.58 -3.50
N GLU A 311 -9.82 9.64 -2.20
CA GLU A 311 -9.03 10.76 -1.63
C GLU A 311 -7.62 10.83 -2.23
N PHE A 312 -6.96 9.70 -2.49
CA PHE A 312 -5.66 9.67 -3.19
C PHE A 312 -5.80 10.11 -4.66
N ARG A 313 -6.87 9.69 -5.34
CA ARG A 313 -7.14 10.07 -6.74
C ARG A 313 -7.51 11.55 -6.92
N GLY A 314 -7.82 12.25 -5.82
CA GLY A 314 -8.06 13.69 -5.80
C GLY A 314 -6.80 14.56 -5.85
N LEU A 315 -5.60 13.97 -5.71
CA LEU A 315 -4.33 14.69 -5.63
C LEU A 315 -3.82 15.19 -6.99
N ARG A 316 -2.90 16.14 -6.96
CA ARG A 316 -2.29 16.80 -8.12
C ARG A 316 -0.76 16.76 -8.03
N ASN A 317 -0.11 16.60 -9.18
CA ASN A 317 1.34 16.50 -9.31
C ASN A 317 2.05 17.86 -9.48
N HIS A 318 1.29 18.95 -9.47
CA HIS A 318 1.77 20.31 -9.74
C HIS A 318 1.33 21.29 -8.63
N ILE A 319 1.99 22.45 -8.57
CA ILE A 319 1.60 23.52 -7.65
C ILE A 319 0.28 24.15 -8.10
N LYS A 320 -0.48 24.70 -7.16
CA LYS A 320 -1.80 25.29 -7.46
C LYS A 320 -1.67 26.48 -8.41
N GLY A 321 -2.39 26.43 -9.54
CA GLY A 321 -2.39 27.49 -10.54
C GLY A 321 -1.24 27.42 -11.54
N ALA A 322 -0.41 26.38 -11.52
CA ALA A 322 0.57 26.13 -12.58
C ALA A 322 -0.12 25.86 -13.93
N GLU A 323 0.54 26.28 -15.01
CA GLU A 323 0.22 25.81 -16.35
C GLU A 323 0.68 24.36 -16.49
N LEU A 324 -0.18 23.52 -17.07
CA LEU A 324 0.13 22.12 -17.29
C LEU A 324 0.98 21.96 -18.54
N LEU A 325 1.94 21.04 -18.49
CA LEU A 325 2.68 20.61 -19.67
C LEU A 325 1.72 19.94 -20.66
N GLU A 326 2.00 20.08 -21.96
CA GLU A 326 1.24 19.40 -23.00
C GLU A 326 1.30 17.88 -22.77
N GLY A 327 0.16 17.20 -22.89
CA GLY A 327 0.05 15.76 -22.62
C GLY A 327 -0.22 15.38 -21.16
N CYS A 328 -0.03 16.29 -20.19
CA CYS A 328 -0.25 16.04 -18.77
C CYS A 328 -1.64 16.54 -18.31
N ASP A 329 -2.37 15.73 -17.53
CA ASP A 329 -3.69 16.14 -16.99
C ASP A 329 -3.60 16.74 -15.58
N GLY A 330 -2.40 16.74 -14.99
CA GLY A 330 -2.10 17.29 -13.67
C GLY A 330 -2.54 16.40 -12.50
N ASN A 331 -3.19 15.26 -12.75
CA ASN A 331 -3.64 14.35 -11.71
C ASN A 331 -2.48 13.50 -11.19
N LEU A 332 -2.30 13.45 -9.88
CA LEU A 332 -1.37 12.51 -9.27
C LEU A 332 -2.03 11.14 -9.12
N GLY A 333 -1.65 10.22 -10.00
CA GLY A 333 -2.13 8.84 -10.00
C GLY A 333 -1.46 8.05 -11.12
N ASP A 334 -1.57 6.73 -11.07
CA ASP A 334 -0.69 5.83 -11.82
C ASP A 334 0.80 6.12 -11.54
N ASN A 335 1.11 6.52 -10.31
CA ASN A 335 2.43 6.96 -9.87
C ASN A 335 3.32 5.78 -9.48
N PHE A 336 3.43 4.79 -10.36
CA PHE A 336 4.21 3.58 -10.16
C PHE A 336 5.20 3.37 -11.33
N ARG A 337 6.44 3.02 -11.02
CA ARG A 337 7.45 2.69 -12.03
C ARG A 337 7.11 1.34 -12.68
N PRO A 338 7.34 1.16 -14.00
CA PRO A 338 7.22 -0.14 -14.64
C PRO A 338 8.12 -1.21 -13.98
N THR A 339 7.67 -2.47 -13.97
CA THR A 339 8.47 -3.59 -13.45
C THR A 339 9.73 -3.81 -14.27
N GLN A 340 10.83 -4.05 -13.57
CA GLN A 340 12.17 -4.19 -14.12
C GLN A 340 12.55 -5.68 -14.27
N PRO A 341 13.52 -6.00 -15.15
CA PRO A 341 14.02 -7.36 -15.30
C PRO A 341 14.57 -7.92 -13.99
N LEU A 342 14.23 -9.18 -13.66
CA LEU A 342 14.80 -9.85 -12.49
C LEU A 342 16.31 -10.10 -12.64
N ASN A 343 16.77 -10.32 -13.88
CA ASN A 343 18.13 -10.74 -14.22
C ASN A 343 18.51 -12.02 -13.47
N ASP A 344 19.68 -12.06 -12.83
CA ASP A 344 20.18 -13.23 -12.09
C ASP A 344 19.82 -13.21 -10.58
N ARG A 345 19.02 -12.23 -10.13
CA ARG A 345 18.61 -12.11 -8.74
C ARG A 345 17.72 -13.28 -8.30
N VAL A 346 17.89 -13.67 -7.04
CA VAL A 346 17.09 -14.72 -6.40
C VAL A 346 16.12 -14.08 -5.41
N ILE A 347 14.84 -14.34 -5.61
CA ILE A 347 13.80 -14.02 -4.63
C ILE A 347 13.79 -15.11 -3.58
N LYS A 348 13.85 -14.73 -2.30
CA LYS A 348 13.74 -15.66 -1.17
C LYS A 348 12.40 -15.51 -0.46
N ALA A 349 11.94 -16.58 0.19
CA ALA A 349 10.72 -16.59 0.99
C ALA A 349 11.02 -16.98 2.44
N ALA A 350 10.39 -16.30 3.40
CA ALA A 350 10.46 -16.62 4.83
C ALA A 350 9.40 -17.67 5.26
N PHE A 351 8.81 -18.38 4.30
CA PHE A 351 7.77 -19.38 4.48
C PHE A 351 7.88 -20.46 3.40
N GLN A 352 7.25 -21.63 3.65
CA GLN A 352 7.26 -22.78 2.74
C GLN A 352 6.03 -22.83 1.84
#